data_AF-A0A4W3GL50-F1
#
_entry.id   AF-A0A4W3GL50-F1
#
_cell.length_a   1.000
_cell.length_b   1.000
_cell.length_c   1.000
_cell.angle_alpha   90.00
_cell.angle_beta   90.00
_cell.angle_gamma   90.00
#
_symmetry.space_group_name_H-M   'P 1'
#
loop_
_entity.id
_entity.type
_entity.pdbx_description
1 polymer ?
#
loop_
_entity_poly.entity_id
_entity_poly.type
_entity_poly.pdbx_seq_one_letter_code
_entity_poly.pdbx_strand_id
1 'polypeptide(L)'
;VEYDFHLLPSGVINKNAISFIGNGVVIHLPGLFEEAEKNLHKGKGLEGWESRTVISDRAHIVFDFHQAVDGVQEQQRQEQAGKNLGTTKKGIGPVYASKASRTGLRICDLLSDFDEFSKRFRLLAEQYKAMYPILTVDIEGELEKLKV
;
A
#
# COMPACT_ATOMS: atom_id res chain seq x y z
N VAL A 1 -24.20 10.84 -9.47
CA VAL A 1 -22.98 10.01 -9.56
C VAL A 1 -22.54 9.69 -8.15
N GLU A 2 -22.32 8.43 -7.84
CA GLU A 2 -21.82 7.97 -6.54
C GLU A 2 -20.33 7.64 -6.68
N TYR A 3 -19.50 8.14 -5.76
CA TYR A 3 -18.05 7.90 -5.74
C TYR A 3 -17.70 7.03 -4.54
N ASP A 4 -16.65 6.23 -4.67
CA ASP A 4 -16.20 5.29 -3.63
C ASP A 4 -14.73 5.53 -3.32
N PHE A 5 -14.43 5.96 -2.10
CA PHE A 5 -13.09 6.39 -1.69
C PHE A 5 -12.56 5.54 -0.55
N HIS A 6 -11.30 5.13 -0.66
CA HIS A 6 -10.59 4.33 0.33
C HIS A 6 -9.30 5.01 0.79
N LEU A 7 -8.39 5.29 -0.14
CA LEU A 7 -7.12 5.98 0.11
C LEU A 7 -7.20 7.46 -0.25
N LEU A 8 -7.91 7.81 -1.32
CA LEU A 8 -8.07 9.21 -1.70
C LEU A 8 -8.96 9.93 -0.68
N PRO A 9 -8.57 11.12 -0.18
CA PRO A 9 -9.49 11.93 0.61
C PRO A 9 -10.74 12.27 -0.20
N SER A 10 -11.93 12.04 0.34
CA SER A 10 -13.21 12.28 -0.35
C SER A 10 -13.40 13.74 -0.81
N GLY A 11 -12.71 14.68 -0.15
CA GLY A 11 -12.62 16.08 -0.56
C GLY A 11 -11.97 16.32 -1.92
N VAL A 12 -11.34 15.32 -2.54
CA VAL A 12 -10.72 15.40 -3.87
C VAL A 12 -11.72 15.79 -4.97
N ILE A 13 -13.02 15.60 -4.76
CA ILE A 13 -14.07 16.06 -5.68
C ILE A 13 -14.14 17.59 -5.76
N ASN A 14 -13.78 18.30 -4.68
CA ASN A 14 -13.78 19.75 -4.66
C ASN A 14 -12.56 20.30 -5.40
N LYS A 15 -12.77 20.85 -6.59
CA LYS A 15 -11.71 21.40 -7.47
C LYS A 15 -10.87 22.52 -6.83
N ASN A 16 -11.38 23.16 -5.79
CA ASN A 16 -10.69 24.24 -5.07
C ASN A 16 -9.91 23.76 -3.84
N ALA A 17 -10.01 22.46 -3.49
CA ALA A 17 -9.32 21.89 -2.35
C ALA A 17 -8.11 21.05 -2.81
N ILE A 18 -7.08 21.06 -1.96
CA ILE A 18 -5.91 20.17 -2.07
C ILE A 18 -6.14 19.00 -1.13
N SER A 19 -6.06 17.78 -1.67
CA SER A 19 -6.05 16.53 -0.93
C SER A 19 -4.65 16.23 -0.44
N PHE A 20 -4.50 15.90 0.85
CA PHE A 20 -3.21 15.56 1.44
C PHE A 20 -3.26 14.19 2.11
N ILE A 21 -2.36 13.30 1.71
CA ILE A 21 -2.14 12.00 2.36
C ILE A 21 -0.91 12.13 3.25
N GLY A 22 -1.15 12.16 4.58
CA GLY A 22 -0.10 12.39 5.57
C GLY A 22 0.81 11.19 5.83
N ASN A 23 1.93 11.44 6.51
CA ASN A 23 2.95 10.44 6.87
C ASN A 23 2.44 9.31 7.79
N GLY A 24 1.29 9.51 8.43
CA GLY A 24 0.63 8.49 9.26
C GLY A 24 0.08 7.33 8.44
N VAL A 25 -0.23 7.56 7.16
CA VAL A 25 -0.92 6.62 6.28
C VAL A 25 0.04 5.56 5.73
N VAL A 26 -0.50 4.37 5.50
CA VAL A 26 0.12 3.29 4.73
C VAL A 26 -0.59 3.20 3.37
N ILE A 27 0.17 3.24 2.28
CA ILE A 27 -0.37 3.44 0.93
C ILE A 27 -0.05 2.21 0.09
N HIS A 28 -1.08 1.54 -0.42
CA HIS A 28 -0.93 0.56 -1.49
C HIS A 28 -1.00 1.31 -2.83
N LEU A 29 0.14 1.44 -3.52
CA LEU A 29 0.23 2.24 -4.74
C LEU A 29 -0.69 1.73 -5.86
N PRO A 30 -0.70 0.42 -6.21
CA PRO A 30 -1.65 -0.09 -7.21
C PRO A 30 -3.10 0.19 -6.84
N GLY A 31 -3.48 -0.04 -5.58
CA GLY A 31 -4.83 0.20 -5.08
C GLY A 31 -5.25 1.68 -5.15
N LEU A 32 -4.32 2.61 -4.90
CA LEU A 32 -4.57 4.06 -5.04
C LEU A 32 -4.91 4.43 -6.50
N PHE A 33 -4.12 3.94 -7.46
CA PHE A 33 -4.36 4.23 -8.88
C PHE A 33 -5.62 3.54 -9.40
N GLU A 34 -5.87 2.28 -9.02
CA GLU A 34 -7.12 1.60 -9.36
C GLU A 34 -8.35 2.33 -8.82
N GLU A 35 -8.28 2.85 -7.59
CA GLU A 35 -9.36 3.64 -6.99
C GLU A 35 -9.61 4.93 -7.78
N ALA A 36 -8.53 5.63 -8.16
CA ALA A 36 -8.61 6.85 -8.96
C ALA A 36 -9.25 6.57 -10.33
N GLU A 37 -8.76 5.56 -11.04
CA GLU A 37 -9.30 5.13 -12.34
C GLU A 37 -10.77 4.75 -12.23
N LYS A 38 -11.15 3.92 -11.26
CA LYS A 38 -12.55 3.52 -11.04
C LYS A 38 -13.46 4.72 -10.83
N ASN A 39 -13.02 5.74 -10.10
CA ASN A 39 -13.81 6.94 -9.86
C ASN A 39 -13.85 7.90 -11.06
N LEU A 40 -12.78 8.00 -11.85
CA LEU A 40 -12.75 8.78 -13.09
C LEU A 40 -13.78 8.26 -14.10
N HIS A 41 -13.96 6.93 -14.21
CA HIS A 41 -14.95 6.33 -15.10
C HIS A 41 -16.41 6.66 -14.71
N LYS A 42 -16.68 7.00 -13.44
CA LYS A 42 -18.03 7.31 -12.96
C LYS A 42 -18.46 8.75 -13.27
N GLY A 43 -17.51 9.68 -13.44
CA GLY A 43 -17.82 11.06 -13.78
C GLY A 43 -16.65 12.02 -13.66
N LYS A 44 -16.89 13.27 -14.05
CA LYS A 44 -15.86 14.34 -14.14
C LYS A 44 -15.41 14.94 -12.81
N GLY A 45 -15.91 14.43 -11.68
CA GLY A 45 -15.59 14.97 -10.35
C GLY A 45 -14.11 14.78 -9.97
N LEU A 46 -13.46 13.75 -10.52
CA LEU A 46 -12.07 13.42 -10.23
C LEU A 46 -11.07 13.94 -11.29
N GLU A 47 -11.52 14.66 -12.32
CA GLU A 47 -10.61 15.19 -13.36
C GLU A 47 -9.52 16.09 -12.73
N GLY A 48 -8.26 15.81 -13.06
CA GLY A 48 -7.10 16.54 -12.53
C GLY A 48 -6.93 16.35 -11.02
N TRP A 49 -7.15 15.14 -10.51
CA TRP A 49 -6.89 14.82 -9.11
C TRP A 49 -5.40 14.72 -8.81
N GLU A 50 -4.59 14.34 -9.80
CA GLU A 50 -3.14 14.16 -9.69
C GLU A 50 -2.46 15.47 -9.29
N SER A 51 -2.90 16.60 -9.89
CA SER A 51 -2.35 17.92 -9.59
C SER A 51 -2.83 18.51 -8.25
N ARG A 52 -3.84 17.90 -7.64
CA ARG A 52 -4.45 18.35 -6.37
C ARG A 52 -4.25 17.37 -5.23
N THR A 53 -3.53 16.28 -5.45
CA THR A 53 -3.27 15.26 -4.44
C THR A 53 -1.80 15.26 -4.11
N VAL A 54 -1.50 15.57 -2.85
CA VAL A 54 -0.14 15.61 -2.33
C VAL A 54 0.03 14.44 -1.38
N ILE A 55 1.06 13.63 -1.64
CA ILE A 55 1.41 12.47 -0.80
C ILE A 55 2.65 12.82 0.00
N SER A 56 2.61 12.62 1.32
CA SER A 56 3.80 12.74 2.13
C SER A 56 4.82 11.69 1.73
N ASP A 57 6.04 12.15 1.44
CA ASP A 57 7.23 11.34 1.22
C ASP A 57 7.51 10.35 2.37
N ARG A 58 7.07 10.65 3.60
CA ARG A 58 7.23 9.80 4.79
C ARG A 58 6.14 8.74 4.97
N ALA A 59 5.12 8.71 4.12
CA ALA A 59 4.13 7.64 4.12
C ALA A 59 4.77 6.29 3.79
N HIS A 60 4.32 5.22 4.44
CA HIS A 60 4.86 3.88 4.21
C HIS A 60 4.13 3.20 3.06
N ILE A 61 4.85 2.38 2.29
CA ILE A 61 4.31 1.65 1.15
C ILE A 61 3.81 0.29 1.63
N VAL A 62 2.59 -0.04 1.24
CA VAL A 62 2.03 -1.39 1.32
C VAL A 62 2.41 -2.11 0.03
N PHE A 63 2.95 -3.31 0.16
CA PHE A 63 3.36 -4.18 -0.95
C PHE A 63 2.45 -5.40 -1.01
N ASP A 64 2.44 -6.13 -2.12
CA ASP A 64 1.48 -7.23 -2.30
C ASP A 64 1.77 -8.37 -1.31
N PHE A 65 3.05 -8.63 -1.03
CA PHE A 65 3.42 -9.59 0.01
C PHE A 65 2.91 -9.21 1.41
N HIS A 66 2.73 -7.91 1.73
CA HIS A 66 2.12 -7.52 3.00
C HIS A 66 0.65 -7.94 3.07
N GLN A 67 -0.09 -7.86 1.96
CA GLN A 67 -1.47 -8.32 1.89
C GLN A 67 -1.56 -9.84 2.04
N ALA A 68 -0.65 -10.56 1.36
CA ALA A 68 -0.56 -12.01 1.48
C ALA A 68 -0.23 -12.45 2.92
N VAL A 69 0.72 -11.77 3.60
CA VAL A 69 1.05 -12.03 5.01
C VAL A 69 -0.16 -11.83 5.91
N ASP A 70 -0.94 -10.77 5.72
CA ASP A 70 -2.15 -10.49 6.52
C ASP A 70 -3.17 -11.64 6.39
N GLY A 71 -3.38 -12.13 5.17
CA GLY A 71 -4.21 -13.32 4.92
C GLY A 71 -3.69 -14.59 5.61
N VAL A 72 -2.38 -14.84 5.54
CA VAL A 72 -1.74 -16.00 6.19
C VAL A 72 -1.83 -15.92 7.71
N GLN A 73 -1.55 -14.76 8.30
CA GLN A 73 -1.64 -14.56 9.75
C GLN A 73 -3.05 -14.80 10.28
N GLU A 74 -4.07 -14.36 9.53
CA GLU A 74 -5.46 -14.58 9.89
C GLU A 74 -5.84 -16.06 9.85
N GLN A 75 -5.41 -16.79 8.82
CA GLN A 75 -5.63 -18.23 8.71
C GLN A 75 -4.91 -18.99 9.84
N GLN A 76 -3.65 -18.68 10.10
CA GLN A 76 -2.89 -19.33 11.18
C GLN A 76 -3.55 -19.08 12.55
N ARG A 77 -4.06 -17.87 12.79
CA ARG A 77 -4.77 -17.55 14.02
C ARG A 77 -6.07 -18.35 14.16
N GLN A 78 -6.81 -18.53 13.06
CA GLN A 78 -7.99 -19.37 13.02
C GLN A 78 -7.65 -20.82 13.41
N GLU A 79 -6.61 -21.38 12.80
CA GLU A 79 -6.17 -22.76 13.04
C GLU A 79 -5.68 -22.98 14.47
N GLN A 80 -4.94 -22.02 15.03
CA GLN A 80 -4.34 -22.14 16.37
C GLN A 80 -5.30 -21.80 17.51
N ALA A 81 -6.09 -20.74 17.35
CA ALA A 81 -6.91 -20.17 18.43
C ALA A 81 -8.42 -20.35 18.21
N GLY A 82 -8.84 -20.94 17.08
CA GLY A 82 -10.24 -21.09 16.70
C GLY A 82 -10.96 -19.76 16.46
N LYS A 83 -10.22 -18.66 16.31
CA LYS A 83 -10.77 -17.30 16.19
C LYS A 83 -9.99 -16.48 15.17
N ASN A 84 -10.73 -15.71 14.41
CA ASN A 84 -10.21 -14.75 13.43
C ASN A 84 -10.26 -13.35 14.04
N LEU A 85 -9.36 -12.46 13.61
CA LEU A 85 -9.43 -11.06 14.02
C LEU A 85 -10.48 -10.28 13.22
N GLY A 86 -10.80 -10.74 12.01
CA GLY A 86 -11.60 -10.05 11.01
C GLY A 86 -10.78 -9.03 10.22
N THR A 87 -9.53 -9.34 9.85
CA THR A 87 -8.71 -8.38 9.09
C THR A 87 -9.27 -8.15 7.68
N THR A 88 -9.03 -6.96 7.13
CA THR A 88 -9.44 -6.63 5.76
C THR A 88 -8.55 -7.28 4.70
N LYS A 89 -7.49 -8.00 5.13
CA LYS A 89 -6.49 -8.65 4.26
C LYS A 89 -5.79 -7.67 3.30
N LYS A 90 -5.79 -6.38 3.64
CA LYS A 90 -5.16 -5.30 2.86
C LYS A 90 -3.70 -5.04 3.28
N GLY A 91 -3.13 -5.85 4.17
CA GLY A 91 -1.72 -5.72 4.54
C GLY A 91 -1.42 -4.59 5.52
N ILE A 92 -2.45 -3.99 6.12
CA ILE A 92 -2.32 -2.82 7.00
C ILE A 92 -1.53 -3.17 8.26
N GLY A 93 -1.87 -4.30 8.91
CA GLY A 93 -1.18 -4.79 10.10
C GLY A 93 0.31 -5.05 9.85
N PRO A 94 0.66 -5.89 8.86
CA PRO A 94 2.06 -6.17 8.51
C PRO A 94 2.89 -4.91 8.20
N VAL A 95 2.34 -3.91 7.50
CA VAL A 95 3.07 -2.67 7.21
C VAL A 95 3.31 -1.83 8.46
N TYR A 96 2.32 -1.71 9.36
CA TYR A 96 2.53 -1.03 10.63
C TYR A 96 3.54 -1.77 11.52
N ALA A 97 3.60 -3.10 11.45
CA ALA A 97 4.65 -3.88 12.12
C ALA A 97 6.03 -3.55 11.52
N SER A 98 6.17 -3.52 10.19
CA SER A 98 7.41 -3.10 9.52
C SER A 98 7.81 -1.65 9.85
N LYS A 99 6.84 -0.76 10.01
CA LYS A 99 7.05 0.63 10.47
C LYS A 99 7.58 0.66 11.90
N ALA A 100 7.00 -0.13 12.81
CA ALA A 100 7.48 -0.23 14.19
C ALA A 100 8.89 -0.84 14.28
N SER A 101 9.16 -1.84 13.45
CA SER A 101 10.47 -2.50 13.32
C SER A 101 11.51 -1.68 12.56
N ARG A 102 11.11 -0.55 11.95
CA ARG A 102 11.97 0.34 11.14
C ARG A 102 12.57 -0.37 9.91
N THR A 103 11.91 -1.43 9.43
CA THR A 103 12.30 -2.20 8.24
C THR A 103 11.45 -1.83 7.01
N GLY A 104 10.33 -1.14 7.21
CA GLY A 104 9.44 -0.73 6.14
C GLY A 104 10.06 0.29 5.18
N LEU A 105 9.50 0.34 3.96
CA LEU A 105 9.88 1.29 2.91
C LEU A 105 8.83 2.39 2.79
N ARG A 106 9.30 3.60 2.49
CA ARG A 106 8.47 4.81 2.38
C ARG A 106 8.53 5.37 0.96
N ILE A 107 7.62 6.31 0.67
CA ILE A 107 7.57 7.03 -0.61
C ILE A 107 8.90 7.74 -0.91
N CYS A 108 9.57 8.33 0.09
CA CYS A 108 10.88 8.96 -0.07
C CYS A 108 11.97 7.96 -0.48
N ASP A 109 11.88 6.70 -0.03
CA ASP A 109 12.84 5.67 -0.38
C ASP A 109 12.66 5.27 -1.86
N LEU A 110 11.40 5.21 -2.34
CA LEU A 110 11.08 4.94 -3.75
C LEU A 110 11.54 6.06 -4.70
N LEU A 111 11.36 7.32 -4.30
CA LEU A 111 11.67 8.49 -5.13
C LEU A 111 13.16 8.87 -5.14
N SER A 112 13.99 8.27 -4.27
CA SER A 112 15.40 8.64 -4.12
C SER A 112 16.27 7.87 -5.12
N ASP A 113 16.83 6.73 -4.71
CA ASP A 113 17.67 5.87 -5.54
C ASP A 113 16.95 4.53 -5.72
N PHE A 114 16.52 4.26 -6.94
CA PHE A 114 15.75 3.06 -7.26
C PHE A 114 16.57 1.77 -7.09
N ASP A 115 17.89 1.81 -7.28
CA ASP A 115 18.75 0.64 -7.08
C ASP A 115 18.86 0.30 -5.60
N GLU A 116 19.01 1.31 -4.74
CA GLU A 116 19.02 1.13 -3.29
C GLU A 116 17.63 0.73 -2.75
N PHE A 117 16.57 1.33 -3.26
CA PHE A 117 15.20 0.91 -2.98
C PHE A 117 15.00 -0.57 -3.31
N SER A 118 15.42 -0.99 -4.51
CA SER A 118 15.28 -2.37 -4.98
C SER A 118 16.04 -3.35 -4.10
N LYS A 119 17.25 -3.01 -3.64
CA LYS A 119 18.00 -3.85 -2.68
C LYS A 119 17.23 -4.00 -1.37
N ARG A 120 16.77 -2.88 -0.78
CA ARG A 120 16.03 -2.90 0.49
C ARG A 120 14.69 -3.63 0.37
N PHE A 121 14.01 -3.49 -0.76
CA PHE A 121 12.78 -4.22 -1.08
C PHE A 121 13.03 -5.73 -1.11
N ARG A 122 14.07 -6.19 -1.82
CA ARG A 122 14.46 -7.60 -1.85
C ARG A 122 14.75 -8.15 -0.46
N LEU A 123 15.51 -7.41 0.35
CA LEU A 123 15.80 -7.81 1.73
C LEU A 123 14.52 -7.94 2.57
N LEU A 124 13.59 -6.98 2.44
CA LEU A 124 12.31 -7.01 3.16
C LEU A 124 11.44 -8.20 2.70
N ALA A 125 11.33 -8.43 1.39
CA ALA A 125 10.59 -9.54 0.82
C ALA A 125 11.14 -10.90 1.28
N GLU A 126 12.47 -11.07 1.26
CA GLU A 126 13.12 -12.29 1.74
C GLU A 126 12.94 -12.51 3.25
N GLN A 127 12.93 -11.45 4.06
CA GLN A 127 12.60 -11.55 5.49
C GLN A 127 11.17 -12.10 5.69
N TYR A 128 10.20 -11.59 4.93
CA TYR A 128 8.83 -12.09 5.01
C TYR A 128 8.70 -13.53 4.51
N LYS A 129 9.40 -13.91 3.42
CA LYS A 129 9.44 -15.30 2.93
C LYS A 129 10.06 -16.27 3.94
N ALA A 130 11.11 -15.85 4.62
CA ALA A 130 11.72 -16.66 5.69
C ALA A 130 10.77 -16.84 6.88
N MET A 131 9.99 -15.82 7.24
CA MET A 131 9.02 -15.89 8.33
C MET A 131 7.76 -16.68 7.94
N TYR A 132 7.36 -16.61 6.67
CA TYR A 132 6.17 -17.28 6.14
C TYR A 132 6.52 -18.05 4.86
N PRO A 133 7.00 -19.30 4.97
CA PRO A 133 7.46 -20.09 3.82
C PRO A 133 6.40 -20.37 2.73
N ILE A 134 5.12 -20.17 3.05
CA ILE A 134 3.99 -20.34 2.12
C ILE A 134 3.85 -19.14 1.17
N LEU A 135 4.50 -18.00 1.47
CA LEU A 135 4.45 -16.82 0.60
C LEU A 135 5.08 -17.08 -0.76
N THR A 136 4.29 -16.84 -1.80
CA THR A 136 4.81 -16.65 -3.16
C THR A 136 4.87 -15.15 -3.41
N VAL A 137 6.08 -14.62 -3.61
CA VAL A 137 6.31 -13.20 -3.88
C VAL A 137 7.03 -13.07 -5.21
N ASP A 138 6.40 -12.38 -6.15
CA ASP A 138 7.02 -12.01 -7.42
C ASP A 138 7.79 -10.70 -7.26
N ILE A 139 9.02 -10.84 -6.76
CA ILE A 139 9.88 -9.71 -6.42
C ILE A 139 10.16 -8.83 -7.64
N GLU A 140 10.53 -9.44 -8.77
CA GLU A 140 10.92 -8.68 -9.96
C GLU A 140 9.71 -8.05 -10.65
N GLY A 141 8.57 -8.76 -10.71
CA GLY A 141 7.34 -8.19 -11.25
C GLY A 141 6.77 -7.03 -10.40
N GLU A 142 6.89 -7.09 -9.07
CA GLU A 142 6.51 -5.96 -8.20
C GLU A 142 7.46 -4.76 -8.40
N LEU A 143 8.77 -4.99 -8.47
CA LEU A 143 9.74 -3.92 -8.73
C LEU A 143 9.52 -3.25 -10.08
N GLU A 144 9.20 -4.02 -11.12
CA GLU A 144 8.92 -3.48 -12.46
C GLU A 144 7.69 -2.55 -12.46
N LYS A 145 6.64 -2.90 -11.72
CA LYS A 145 5.44 -2.05 -11.56
C LYS A 145 5.72 -0.75 -10.79
N LEU A 146 6.71 -0.76 -9.91
CA LEU A 146 7.07 0.39 -9.06
C LEU A 146 8.11 1.30 -9.70
N LYS A 147 8.72 0.88 -10.82
CA LYS A 147 9.71 1.67 -11.53
C LYS A 147 9.02 2.86 -12.20
N VAL A 148 9.32 4.05 -11.71
CA VAL A 148 8.86 5.34 -12.24
C VAL A 148 9.82 5.82 -13.33
#